data_AF-A0A059G1N3-F1
#
_entry.id   AF-A0A059G1N3-F1
#
_cell.length_a   1.000
_cell.length_b   1.000
_cell.length_c   1.000
_cell.angle_alpha   90.00
_cell.angle_beta   90.00
_cell.angle_gamma   90.00
#
_symmetry.space_group_name_H-M   'P 1'
#
loop_
_entity.id
_entity.type
_entity.pdbx_description
1 polymer ?
#
loop_
_entity_poly.entity_id
_entity_poly.type
_entity_poly.pdbx_seq_one_letter_code
_entity_poly.pdbx_strand_id
1 'polypeptide(L)' 'MRDHLGLRSGAGKLGSFRDFLIQRVLEKPDITMPELARVLQEEHGVTADPSTLSRLL' A
#
# COMPACT_ATOMS: atom_id res chain seq x y z
N MET A 1 9.96 -11.13 21.06
CA MET A 1 9.18 -12.03 20.18
C MET A 1 8.44 -11.13 19.20
N ARG A 2 8.53 -11.37 17.88
CA ARG A 2 7.91 -10.53 16.85
C ARG A 2 6.42 -10.85 16.76
N ASP A 3 5.56 -9.92 17.15
CA ASP A 3 4.12 -9.98 16.93
C ASP A 3 3.77 -9.54 15.49
N HIS A 4 3.52 -10.53 14.65
CA HIS A 4 2.61 -10.38 13.51
C HIS A 4 1.19 -10.27 14.07
N LEU A 5 0.45 -9.19 13.74
CA LEU A 5 -1.01 -9.18 13.48
C LEU A 5 -1.53 -7.72 13.34
N GLY A 6 -1.52 -7.19 12.11
CA GLY A 6 -2.19 -5.93 11.75
C GLY A 6 -3.05 -6.03 10.48
N LEU A 7 -3.23 -7.22 9.93
CA LEU A 7 -3.85 -7.45 8.62
C LEU A 7 -5.35 -7.80 8.76
N ARG A 8 -6.20 -6.85 9.14
CA ARG A 8 -7.67 -7.00 8.99
C ARG A 8 -8.50 -5.72 8.79
N SER A 9 -7.90 -4.60 8.36
CA SER A 9 -8.68 -3.36 8.10
C SER A 9 -8.42 -2.68 6.75
N GLY A 10 -7.44 -3.13 5.95
CA GLY A 10 -6.95 -2.37 4.79
C GLY A 10 -7.72 -2.58 3.48
N ALA A 11 -8.21 -3.81 3.19
CA ALA A 11 -8.67 -4.16 1.84
C ALA A 11 -9.88 -3.34 1.35
N GLY A 12 -10.81 -2.97 2.24
CA GLY A 12 -11.95 -2.12 1.88
C GLY A 12 -11.59 -0.64 1.71
N LYS A 13 -10.55 -0.15 2.41
CA LYS A 13 -10.10 1.25 2.37
C LYS A 13 -9.14 1.52 1.21
N LEU A 14 -8.40 0.50 0.77
CA LEU A 14 -7.44 0.54 -0.34
C LEU A 14 -8.07 0.98 -1.67
N GLY A 15 -9.35 0.65 -1.90
CA GLY A 15 -10.08 1.11 -3.08
C GLY A 15 -10.09 2.63 -3.23
N SER A 16 -10.22 3.38 -2.13
CA SER A 16 -10.20 4.84 -2.14
C SER A 16 -8.81 5.44 -2.41
N PHE A 17 -7.74 4.65 -2.29
CA PHE A 17 -6.36 5.09 -2.53
C PHE A 17 -5.78 4.53 -3.82
N ARG A 18 -6.57 3.84 -4.65
CA ARG A 18 -6.08 3.23 -5.89
C ARG A 18 -5.47 4.26 -6.83
N ASP A 19 -6.12 5.40 -7.05
CA ASP A 19 -5.58 6.48 -7.88
C ASP A 19 -4.29 7.05 -7.31
N PHE A 20 -4.19 7.23 -5.99
CA PHE A 20 -2.95 7.67 -5.34
C PHE A 20 -1.79 6.68 -5.58
N LEU A 21 -2.05 5.38 -5.44
CA LEU A 21 -1.06 4.34 -5.67
C LEU A 21 -0.60 4.31 -7.13
N ILE A 22 -1.54 4.44 -8.08
CA ILE A 22 -1.22 4.53 -9.51
C ILE A 22 -0.38 5.78 -9.79
N GLN A 23 -0.77 6.94 -9.28
CA GLN A 23 0.01 8.17 -9.44
C GLN A 23 1.44 7.99 -8.92
N ARG A 24 1.64 7.38 -7.74
CA ARG A 24 2.98 7.12 -7.22
C ARG A 24 3.82 6.20 -8.08
N VAL A 25 3.22 5.16 -8.66
CA VAL A 25 3.92 4.30 -9.64
C VAL A 25 4.22 5.06 -10.94
N LEU A 26 3.33 5.93 -11.40
CA LEU A 26 3.59 6.74 -12.59
C LEU A 26 4.70 7.77 -12.36
N GLU A 27 4.76 8.39 -11.19
CA GLU A 27 5.83 9.33 -10.81
C GLU A 27 7.19 8.63 -10.64
N LYS A 28 7.19 7.44 -10.03
CA LYS A 28 8.39 6.61 -9.82
C LYS A 28 8.07 5.16 -10.24
N PRO A 29 8.25 4.78 -11.51
CA PRO A 29 7.92 3.43 -11.99
C PRO A 29 8.79 2.33 -11.39
N ASP A 30 9.97 2.67 -10.89
CA ASP A 30 10.88 1.75 -10.19
C ASP A 30 10.56 1.62 -8.69
N ILE A 31 9.45 2.20 -8.21
CA ILE A 31 9.05 2.04 -6.81
C ILE A 31 8.70 0.58 -6.52
N THR A 32 9.32 0.03 -5.48
CA THR A 32 9.01 -1.34 -5.05
C THR A 32 7.67 -1.36 -4.32
N MET A 33 6.91 -2.46 -4.43
CA MET A 33 5.64 -2.64 -3.68
C MET A 33 5.78 -2.41 -2.15
N PRO A 34 6.83 -2.87 -1.45
CA PRO A 34 7.02 -2.53 -0.03
C PRO A 34 7.31 -1.05 0.22
N GLU A 35 8.04 -0.35 -0.67
CA GLU A 35 8.17 1.11 -0.57
C GLU A 35 6.82 1.80 -0.77
N LEU A 36 6.04 1.37 -1.76
CA LEU A 36 4.72 1.92 -2.02
C LEU A 36 3.77 1.72 -0.83
N ALA A 37 3.85 0.58 -0.13
CA ALA A 37 3.13 0.32 1.10
C ALA A 37 3.54 1.26 2.25
N ARG A 38 4.84 1.57 2.37
CA ARG A 38 5.33 2.56 3.35
C ARG A 38 4.80 3.95 3.04
N VAL A 39 4.86 4.38 1.78
CA VAL A 39 4.34 5.68 1.35
C VAL A 39 2.84 5.81 1.69
N LEU A 40 2.05 4.76 1.43
CA LEU A 40 0.63 4.75 1.79
C LEU A 40 0.40 4.85 3.31
N GLN A 41 1.27 4.23 4.11
CA GLN A 41 1.21 4.32 5.55
C GLN A 41 1.63 5.70 6.07
N GLU A 42 2.69 6.28 5.52
CA GLU A 42 3.22 7.59 5.93
C GLU A 42 2.26 8.73 5.57
N GLU A 43 1.68 8.71 4.37
CA GLU A 43 0.82 9.79 3.87
C GLU A 43 -0.63 9.67 4.35
N HIS A 44 -1.14 8.44 4.49
CA HIS A 44 -2.56 8.20 4.75
C HIS A 44 -2.84 7.39 6.02
N GLY A 45 -1.81 6.96 6.75
CA GLY A 45 -1.96 6.09 7.93
C GLY A 45 -2.51 4.71 7.59
N VAL A 46 -2.44 4.29 6.32
CA VAL A 46 -3.02 3.03 5.85
C VAL A 46 -1.93 2.01 5.59
N THR A 47 -1.97 0.92 6.35
CA THR A 47 -1.10 -0.23 6.13
C THR A 47 -1.69 -1.15 5.06
N ALA A 48 -0.92 -1.46 4.04
CA ALA A 48 -1.25 -2.42 3.00
C ALA A 48 -0.17 -3.49 2.89
N ASP A 49 -0.55 -4.72 2.53
CA ASP A 49 0.42 -5.76 2.20
C ASP A 49 0.96 -5.54 0.78
N PRO A 50 2.28 -5.66 0.53
CA PRO A 50 2.86 -5.52 -0.80
C PRO A 50 2.21 -6.45 -1.84
N SER A 51 1.82 -7.66 -1.45
CA SER A 51 1.15 -8.63 -2.33
C SER A 51 -0.26 -8.17 -2.71
N THR A 52 -0.92 -7.41 -1.83
CA THR A 52 -2.23 -6.80 -2.11
C THR A 52 -2.09 -5.65 -3.09
N LEU A 53 -1.06 -4.82 -2.93
CA LEU A 53 -0.76 -3.73 -3.88
C LEU A 53 -0.46 -4.27 -5.28
N SER A 54 0.36 -5.31 -5.36
CA SER A 54 0.69 -5.99 -6.62
C SER A 54 -0.53 -6.61 -7.31
N ARG A 55 -1.62 -6.89 -6.60
CA ARG A 55 -2.86 -7.45 -7.16
C ARG A 55 -3.88 -6.38 -7.54
N LEU A 56 -3.73 -5.16 -7.01
CA LEU A 56 -4.63 -4.04 -7.20
C LEU A 56 -4.23 -3.15 -8.40
N LEU A 57 -2.93 -3.07 -8.65
CA LEU A 57 -2.29 -2.35 -9.75
C LEU A 57 -2.14 -3.25 -10.97
#